data_AF-A0A2M9JHK8-F1
#
_entry.id   AF-A0A2M9JHK8-F1
#
_cell.length_a   1.000
_cell.length_b   1.000
_cell.length_c   1.000
_cell.angle_alpha   90.00
_cell.angle_beta   90.00
_cell.angle_gamma   90.00
#
_symmetry.space_group_name_H-M   'P 1'
#
loop_
_entity.id
_entity.type
_entity.pdbx_description
1 polymer ?
#
loop_
_entity_poly.entity_id
_entity_poly.type
_entity_poly.pdbx_seq_one_letter_code
_entity_poly.pdbx_strand_id
1 'polypeptide(L)' 'MGAKSWEIMPRMRRPLHDANLYVCGDAYSTGQRWVYGALTQAELMLEEHFGLPRPTWLPPSVYLGA' A
#
# COMPACT_ATOMS: atom_id res chain seq x y z
N MET A 1 -9.00 20.69 -10.44
CA MET A 1 -8.08 20.50 -9.30
C MET A 1 -8.20 19.05 -8.87
N GLY A 2 -7.13 18.27 -8.98
CA GLY A 2 -7.14 16.86 -8.63
C GLY A 2 -5.74 16.45 -8.22
N ALA A 3 -5.64 15.66 -7.15
CA ALA A 3 -4.40 15.08 -6.70
C ALA A 3 -4.11 13.82 -7.52
N LYS A 4 -2.86 13.62 -7.94
CA LYS A 4 -2.45 12.40 -8.64
C LYS A 4 -2.23 11.28 -7.62
N SER A 5 -3.30 10.57 -7.27
CA SER A 5 -3.27 9.58 -6.19
C SER A 5 -2.20 8.49 -6.41
N TRP A 6 -1.93 8.12 -7.66
CA TRP A 6 -0.88 7.14 -7.99
C TRP A 6 0.55 7.62 -7.71
N GLU A 7 0.80 8.93 -7.57
CA GLU A 7 2.09 9.48 -7.12
C GLU A 7 2.11 9.67 -5.60
N ILE A 8 0.95 9.96 -4.99
CA ILE A 8 0.85 10.29 -3.56
C ILE A 8 0.81 9.06 -2.68
N MET A 9 0.04 8.02 -3.04
CA MET A 9 -0.12 6.82 -2.21
C MET A 9 1.22 6.12 -1.93
N PRO A 10 2.11 5.86 -2.92
CA PRO A 10 3.43 5.29 -2.65
C PRO A 10 4.29 6.20 -1.76
N ARG A 11 4.21 7.52 -1.96
CA ARG A 11 4.93 8.49 -1.12
C ARG A 11 4.44 8.48 0.33
N MET A 12 3.14 8.31 0.54
CA MET A 12 2.57 8.22 1.89
C MET A 12 2.94 6.90 2.57
N ARG A 13 3.17 5.81 1.82
CA ARG A 13 3.61 4.52 2.37
C ARG A 13 4.99 4.60 3.03
N ARG A 14 5.89 5.43 2.49
CA ARG A 14 7.20 5.74 3.08
C ARG A 14 7.48 7.26 3.02
N PRO A 15 6.91 8.04 3.95
CA PRO A 15 6.97 9.50 3.87
C PRO A 15 8.35 10.06 4.24
N LEU A 16 9.14 9.33 5.03
CA LEU A 16 10.47 9.70 5.48
C LEU A 16 11.48 8.66 4.95
N HIS A 17 12.32 9.05 3.99
CA HIS A 17 13.26 8.14 3.33
C HIS A 17 14.48 7.79 4.21
N ASP A 18 14.79 8.61 5.21
CA ASP A 18 15.91 8.40 6.14
C ASP A 18 15.50 7.66 7.41
N ALA A 19 14.25 7.21 7.51
CA ALA A 19 13.72 6.49 8.67
C ALA A 19 13.11 5.15 8.25
N ASN A 20 13.22 4.16 9.14
CA ASN A 20 12.48 2.90 9.04
C ASN A 20 11.05 3.08 9.57
N LEU A 21 10.33 4.06 8.99
CA LEU A 21 8.95 4.39 9.33
C LEU A 21 8.08 4.26 8.09
N TYR A 22 7.06 3.43 8.20
CA TYR A 22 6.14 3.10 7.12
C TYR A 22 4.71 3.33 7.58
N VAL A 23 3.85 3.75 6.66
CA VAL A 23 2.43 3.98 6.92
C VAL A 23 1.64 3.05 6.00
N CYS A 24 0.71 2.30 6.57
CA CYS A 24 -0.28 1.54 5.83
C CYS A 24 -1.67 1.80 6.42
N GLY A 25 -2.71 1.48 5.65
CA GLY A 25 -4.09 1.66 6.06
C GLY A 25 -4.95 2.21 4.93
N ASP A 26 -6.20 2.48 5.25
CA ASP A 26 -7.23 2.76 4.25
C ASP A 26 -7.10 4.15 3.59
N ALA A 27 -6.64 5.15 4.35
CA ALA A 27 -6.70 6.57 3.97
C ALA A 27 -5.96 6.90 2.65
N TYR A 28 -4.93 6.13 2.31
CA TYR A 28 -4.15 6.25 1.07
C TYR A 28 -4.16 4.94 0.29
N SER A 29 -5.34 4.35 0.12
CA SER A 29 -5.56 3.15 -0.67
C SER A 29 -6.42 3.42 -1.91
N THR A 30 -6.37 2.53 -2.90
CA THR A 30 -7.32 2.54 -4.03
C THR A 30 -8.73 2.06 -3.60
N GLY A 31 -8.83 1.32 -2.49
CA GLY A 31 -10.07 0.75 -1.96
C GLY A 31 -10.62 1.50 -0.74
N GLN A 32 -10.56 2.84 -0.76
CA GLN A 32 -10.90 3.67 0.40
C GLN A 32 -12.29 3.34 0.97
N ARG A 33 -12.41 3.45 2.30
CA ARG A 33 -13.57 3.15 3.13
C ARG A 33 -13.88 1.67 3.27
N TRP A 34 -13.01 0.79 2.78
CA TRP A 34 -13.17 -0.65 2.90
C TRP A 34 -11.96 -1.26 3.60
N VAL A 35 -12.22 -2.29 4.40
CA VAL A 35 -11.16 -3.10 5.03
C VAL A 35 -10.18 -3.61 3.97
N TYR A 36 -10.69 -3.96 2.79
CA TYR A 36 -9.87 -4.35 1.63
C TYR A 36 -8.76 -3.34 1.31
N GLY A 37 -9.07 -2.03 1.29
CA GLY A 37 -8.07 -1.00 0.99
C GLY A 37 -6.95 -0.94 2.02
N ALA A 38 -7.27 -1.10 3.31
CA ALA A 38 -6.26 -1.19 4.36
C ALA A 38 -5.36 -2.42 4.21
N LEU A 39 -5.96 -3.58 3.91
CA LEU A 39 -5.23 -4.84 3.75
C LEU A 39 -4.31 -4.81 2.53
N THR A 40 -4.76 -4.31 1.38
CA THR A 40 -3.91 -4.26 0.20
C THR A 40 -2.74 -3.29 0.34
N GLN A 41 -2.92 -2.17 1.05
CA GLN A 41 -1.81 -1.26 1.36
C GLN A 41 -0.81 -1.86 2.35
N ALA A 42 -1.27 -2.66 3.31
CA ALA A 42 -0.37 -3.40 4.19
C ALA A 42 0.47 -4.41 3.38
N GLU A 43 -0.17 -5.17 2.47
CA GLU A 43 0.52 -6.13 1.61
C GLU A 43 1.58 -5.45 0.71
N LEU A 44 1.23 -4.35 0.04
CA LEU A 44 2.20 -3.58 -0.76
C LEU A 44 3.40 -3.10 0.06
N MET A 45 3.17 -2.63 1.30
CA MET A 45 4.24 -2.18 2.19
C MET A 45 5.18 -3.32 2.60
N LEU A 46 4.64 -4.51 2.88
CA LEU A 46 5.42 -5.70 3.21
C LEU A 46 6.24 -6.19 2.01
N GLU A 47 5.65 -6.23 0.82
CA GLU A 47 6.35 -6.60 -0.42
C GLU A 47 7.48 -5.61 -0.75
N GLU A 48 7.17 -4.32 -0.82
CA GLU A 48 8.09 -3.29 -1.35
C GLU A 48 9.21 -2.90 -0.38
N HIS A 49 8.94 -2.91 0.93
CA HIS A 49 9.88 -2.40 1.92
C HIS A 49 10.48 -3.46 2.85
N PHE A 50 9.82 -4.61 2.98
CA PHE A 50 10.32 -5.74 3.80
C PHE A 50 10.74 -6.94 2.94
N GLY A 51 10.50 -6.90 1.63
CA GLY A 51 10.87 -7.98 0.69
C GLY A 51 10.13 -9.28 0.98
N LEU A 52 8.97 -9.22 1.64
CA LEU A 52 8.19 -10.39 1.95
C LEU A 52 7.44 -10.86 0.69
N PRO A 53 7.45 -12.17 0.38
CA PRO A 53 6.66 -12.69 -0.71
C PRO A 53 5.17 -12.62 -0.35
N ARG A 54 4.32 -12.46 -1.37
CA ARG A 54 2.87 -12.57 -1.19
C ARG A 54 2.49 -13.89 -0.51
N PRO A 55 1.52 -13.87 0.40
CA PRO A 55 0.98 -15.08 0.99
C PRO A 55 0.42 -16.02 -0.07
N THR A 56 0.64 -17.33 0.11
CA THR A 56 0.20 -18.36 -0.85
C THR A 56 -1.32 -18.46 -1.00
N TRP A 57 -2.08 -17.99 -0.01
CA TRP A 57 -3.54 -17.92 -0.06
C TRP A 57 -4.06 -16.73 -0.86
N LEU A 58 -3.21 -15.75 -1.17
CA LEU A 58 -3.59 -14.56 -1.93
C LEU A 58 -3.32 -14.80 -3.42
N PRO A 59 -4.34 -14.86 -4.29
CA PRO A 59 -4.13 -15.13 -5.70
C PRO A 59 -3.24 -14.05 -6.34
N PRO A 60 -2.30 -14.42 -7.23
CA PRO A 60 -1.45 -13.45 -7.93
C PRO A 60 -2.22 -12.42 -8.78
N SER A 61 -3.45 -12.76 -9.16
CA SER A 61 -4.36 -11.89 -9.91
C SER A 61 -5.03 -10.80 -9.07
N VAL A 62 -4.88 -10.82 -7.73
CA VAL A 62 -5.47 -9.79 -6.87
C VAL A 62 -4.79 -8.45 -7.11
N TYR A 63 -5.61 -7.45 -7.43
CA TYR A 63 -5.16 -6.08 -7.62
C TYR A 63 -5.02 -5.37 -6.27
N LEU A 64 -3.77 -5.05 -5.88
CA LEU A 64 -3.48 -4.40 -4.59
C LEU A 64 -3.63 -2.87 -4.61
N GLY A 65 -3.71 -2.27 -5.80
CA GLY A 65 -3.69 -0.81 -5.94
C GLY A 65 -2.29 -0.28 -6.27
N ALA A 66 -2.12 1.02 -6.03
CA ALA A 66 -0.85 1.73 -6.12
C ALA A 66 -0.33 2.04 -4.72
#